data_AF-A0AAV9PMA2-F1
#
_entry.id   AF-A0AAV9PMA2-F1
#
_cell.length_a   1.000
_cell.length_b   1.000
_cell.length_c   1.000
_cell.angle_alpha   90.00
_cell.angle_beta   90.00
_cell.angle_gamma   90.00
#
_symmetry.space_group_name_H-M   'P 1'
#
loop_
_entity.id
_entity.type
_entity.pdbx_description
1 polymer ?
#
loop_
_entity_poly.entity_id
_entity_poly.type
_entity_poly.pdbx_seq_one_letter_code
_entity_poly.pdbx_strand_id
1 'polypeptide(L)'
;MTTNGISNGHQVPVNGSTSGWDPSVRDQIIMALMQNGGLKRIQSTLRQRLDEAGWSQDLKEYCIALFRSGAATTYDDALTIIMRRINSGDDEHAANPEGVPAPNLAIPHEAKVDGADAVKKELATVVKAKK
;
A
#
# COMPACT_ATOMS: atom_id res chain seq x y z
N MET A 1 34.23 -7.91 31.24
CA MET A 1 33.43 -9.02 30.65
C MET A 1 32.22 -9.17 31.54
N THR A 2 31.00 -8.74 31.17
CA THR A 2 30.18 -9.31 30.08
C THR A 2 29.18 -8.26 29.56
N THR A 3 29.08 -8.18 28.24
CA THR A 3 28.03 -7.52 27.46
C THR A 3 26.73 -8.31 27.56
N ASN A 4 25.57 -7.66 27.71
CA ASN A 4 24.29 -8.22 27.29
C ASN A 4 23.36 -7.09 26.85
N GLY A 5 23.46 -6.74 25.57
CA GLY A 5 22.46 -5.95 24.88
C GLY A 5 21.22 -6.81 24.66
N ILE A 6 20.09 -6.37 25.22
CA ILE A 6 18.78 -6.85 24.79
C ILE A 6 18.15 -5.71 24.00
N SER A 7 18.31 -5.73 22.68
CA SER A 7 17.46 -5.00 21.76
C SER A 7 16.07 -5.65 21.78
N ASN A 8 15.30 -5.38 22.84
CA ASN A 8 13.88 -5.74 22.89
C ASN A 8 13.15 -4.90 21.83
N GLY A 9 12.80 -5.53 20.71
CA GLY A 9 11.88 -4.94 19.75
C GLY A 9 10.60 -4.50 20.46
N HIS A 10 10.15 -3.27 20.20
CA HIS A 10 8.90 -2.73 20.73
C HIS A 10 7.74 -3.60 20.23
N GLN A 11 7.27 -4.53 21.06
CA GLN A 11 6.11 -5.36 20.78
C GLN A 11 4.87 -4.75 21.45
N VAL A 12 3.84 -4.51 20.66
CA VAL A 12 2.58 -3.92 21.09
C VAL A 12 1.69 -5.02 21.69
N PRO A 13 1.24 -4.87 22.94
CA PRO A 13 0.27 -5.79 23.53
C PRO A 13 -1.10 -5.52 22.89
N VAL A 14 -1.71 -6.54 22.29
CA VAL A 14 -3.10 -6.47 21.82
C VAL A 14 -3.93 -7.38 22.72
N ASN A 15 -4.97 -6.84 23.35
CA ASN A 15 -5.94 -7.68 24.08
C ASN A 15 -7.10 -7.99 23.14
N GLY A 16 -7.67 -9.20 23.20
CA GLY A 16 -8.82 -9.59 22.38
C GLY A 16 -10.10 -8.75 22.57
N SER A 17 -10.09 -7.81 23.52
CA SER A 17 -11.18 -6.86 23.81
C SER A 17 -11.01 -5.49 23.12
N THR A 18 -9.81 -5.15 22.64
CA THR A 18 -9.59 -3.93 21.85
C THR A 18 -9.95 -4.24 20.41
N SER A 19 -11.08 -3.72 19.93
CA SER A 19 -11.40 -3.78 18.51
C SER A 19 -10.21 -3.22 17.72
N GLY A 20 -9.83 -3.85 16.59
CA GLY A 20 -8.74 -3.39 15.71
C GLY A 20 -8.95 -1.99 15.10
N TRP A 21 -9.96 -1.27 15.56
CA TRP A 21 -10.33 0.09 15.19
C TRP A 21 -9.91 1.15 16.22
N ASP A 22 -9.33 0.78 17.37
CA ASP A 22 -8.81 1.77 18.31
C ASP A 22 -7.63 2.53 17.65
N PRO A 23 -7.77 3.85 17.38
CA PRO A 23 -6.73 4.63 16.73
C PRO A 23 -5.41 4.60 17.49
N SER A 24 -5.47 4.52 18.83
CA SER A 24 -4.27 4.48 19.67
C SER A 24 -3.48 3.18 19.51
N VAL A 25 -4.16 2.05 19.29
CA VAL A 25 -3.53 0.74 19.04
C VAL A 25 -2.97 0.69 17.63
N ARG A 26 -3.69 1.25 16.65
CA ARG A 26 -3.22 1.37 15.27
C ARG A 26 -1.91 2.17 15.18
N ASP A 27 -1.84 3.31 15.86
CA ASP A 27 -0.64 4.16 15.85
C ASP A 27 0.55 3.45 16.51
N GLN A 28 0.33 2.75 17.63
CA GLN A 28 1.37 1.93 18.28
C GLN A 28 1.92 0.84 17.35
N ILE A 29 1.04 0.15 16.61
CA ILE A 29 1.42 -0.88 15.64
C ILE A 29 2.24 -0.25 14.50
N ILE A 30 1.80 0.88 13.95
CA ILE A 30 2.54 1.59 12.88
C ILE A 30 3.92 2.00 13.37
N MET A 31 4.03 2.55 14.58
CA MET A 31 5.32 2.91 15.18
C MET A 31 6.24 1.70 15.34
N ALA A 32 5.72 0.57 15.84
CA ALA A 32 6.50 -0.66 15.98
C ALA A 32 6.98 -1.23 14.64
N LEU A 33 6.10 -1.24 13.62
CA LEU A 33 6.45 -1.65 12.24
C LEU A 33 7.47 -0.71 11.59
N MET A 34 7.44 0.57 11.93
CA MET A 34 8.43 1.53 11.44
C MET A 34 9.80 1.28 12.10
N GLN A 35 9.82 1.10 13.43
CA GLN A 35 11.05 0.87 14.20
C GLN A 35 11.78 -0.42 13.80
N ASN A 36 11.06 -1.49 13.44
CA ASN A 36 11.67 -2.75 13.03
C ASN A 36 11.85 -2.91 11.50
N GLY A 37 11.54 -1.86 10.73
CA GLY A 37 11.59 -1.87 9.27
C GLY A 37 10.53 -2.73 8.58
N GLY A 38 9.54 -3.25 9.31
CA GLY A 38 8.43 -4.05 8.78
C GLY A 38 7.58 -3.26 7.79
N LEU A 39 7.38 -1.97 8.02
CA LEU A 39 6.66 -1.11 7.06
C LEU A 39 7.36 -1.05 5.70
N LYS A 40 8.69 -0.94 5.69
CA LYS A 40 9.49 -0.94 4.45
C LYS A 40 9.40 -2.28 3.72
N ARG A 41 9.39 -3.41 4.45
CA ARG A 41 9.25 -4.76 3.86
C ARG A 41 7.86 -4.98 3.26
N ILE A 42 6.80 -4.53 3.94
CA ILE A 42 5.43 -4.54 3.41
C ILE A 42 5.37 -3.74 2.10
N GLN A 43 5.87 -2.49 2.12
CA GLN A 43 5.88 -1.62 0.95
C GLN A 43 6.68 -2.23 -0.21
N SER A 44 7.85 -2.81 0.07
CA SER A 44 8.67 -3.48 -0.95
C SER A 44 7.96 -4.68 -1.56
N THR A 45 7.28 -5.48 -0.74
CA THR A 45 6.54 -6.67 -1.21
C THR A 45 5.38 -6.25 -2.09
N LEU A 46 4.55 -5.30 -1.63
CA LEU A 46 3.43 -4.79 -2.41
C LEU A 46 3.90 -4.19 -3.74
N ARG A 47 4.97 -3.37 -3.72
CA ARG A 47 5.56 -2.80 -4.93
C ARG A 47 6.01 -3.89 -5.91
N GLN A 48 6.74 -4.89 -5.42
CA GLN A 48 7.19 -6.00 -6.26
C GLN A 48 6.00 -6.70 -6.94
N ARG A 49 4.90 -6.94 -6.21
CA ARG A 49 3.71 -7.59 -6.80
C ARG A 49 3.00 -6.72 -7.83
N LEU A 50 2.92 -5.41 -7.58
CA LEU A 50 2.37 -4.46 -8.57
C LEU A 50 3.25 -4.39 -9.82
N ASP A 51 4.58 -4.44 -9.67
CA ASP A 51 5.53 -4.47 -10.78
C ASP A 51 5.42 -5.79 -11.57
N GLU A 52 5.35 -6.94 -10.89
CA GLU A 52 5.19 -8.27 -11.50
C GLU A 52 3.88 -8.44 -12.25
N ALA A 53 2.80 -7.81 -11.76
CA ALA A 53 1.50 -7.80 -12.41
C ALA A 53 1.41 -6.81 -13.60
N GLY A 54 2.47 -6.04 -13.88
CA GLY A 54 2.48 -5.01 -14.93
C GLY A 54 1.77 -3.71 -14.56
N TRP A 55 1.07 -3.64 -13.42
CA TRP A 55 0.28 -2.50 -13.00
C TRP A 55 1.09 -1.19 -12.92
N SER A 56 2.32 -1.26 -12.41
CA SER A 56 3.19 -0.07 -12.33
C SER A 56 3.57 0.48 -13.70
N GLN A 57 3.69 -0.40 -14.70
CA GLN A 57 3.99 -0.01 -16.07
C GLN A 57 2.76 0.64 -16.72
N ASP A 58 1.57 0.05 -16.56
CA ASP A 58 0.31 0.61 -17.06
C ASP A 58 0.03 2.00 -16.47
N LEU A 59 0.27 2.17 -15.17
CA LEU A 59 0.15 3.47 -14.50
C LEU A 59 1.09 4.52 -15.11
N LYS A 60 2.34 4.14 -15.36
CA LYS A 60 3.34 5.02 -15.96
C LYS A 60 2.95 5.42 -17.39
N GLU A 61 2.50 4.46 -18.19
CA GLU A 61 2.07 4.70 -19.57
C GLU A 61 0.84 5.62 -19.62
N TYR A 62 -0.12 5.41 -18.72
CA TYR A 62 -1.29 6.27 -18.61
C TYR A 62 -0.92 7.71 -18.21
N CYS A 63 -0.03 7.86 -17.23
CA CYS A 63 0.50 9.17 -16.85
C CYS A 63 1.14 9.90 -18.05
N ILE A 64 1.97 9.20 -18.83
CA ILE A 64 2.56 9.75 -20.06
C ILE A 64 1.49 10.13 -21.08
N ALA A 65 0.46 9.30 -21.25
CA ALA A 65 -0.64 9.56 -22.18
C ALA A 65 -1.43 10.83 -21.79
N LEU A 66 -1.69 11.04 -20.50
CA LEU A 66 -2.38 12.23 -19.98
C LEU A 66 -1.63 13.53 -20.29
N PHE A 67 -0.32 13.54 -20.12
CA PHE A 67 0.48 14.73 -20.43
C PHE A 67 0.65 14.93 -21.94
N ARG A 68 0.77 13.85 -22.72
CA ARG A 68 0.90 13.95 -24.19
C ARG A 68 -0.38 14.43 -24.87
N SER A 69 -1.54 14.05 -24.35
CA SER A 69 -2.83 14.52 -24.87
C SER A 69 -3.18 15.95 -24.42
N GLY A 70 -2.48 16.47 -23.41
CA GLY A 70 -2.84 17.72 -22.75
C GLY A 70 -4.02 17.59 -21.78
N ALA A 71 -4.52 16.38 -21.52
CA ALA A 71 -5.58 16.13 -20.54
C ALA A 71 -5.14 16.46 -19.09
N ALA A 72 -3.85 16.36 -18.80
CA ALA A 72 -3.23 16.91 -17.61
C ALA A 72 -2.12 17.88 -18.01
N THR A 73 -2.08 19.04 -17.35
CA THR A 73 -1.02 20.05 -17.56
C THR A 73 -0.21 20.30 -16.29
N THR A 74 -0.76 19.93 -15.14
CA THR A 74 -0.09 20.00 -13.85
C THR A 74 -0.02 18.62 -13.18
N TYR A 75 0.82 18.52 -12.16
CA TYR A 75 0.89 17.32 -11.33
C TYR A 75 -0.44 17.01 -10.64
N ASP A 76 -1.12 18.03 -10.10
CA ASP A 76 -2.38 17.85 -9.38
C ASP A 76 -3.52 17.40 -10.29
N ASP A 77 -3.55 17.88 -11.54
CA ASP A 77 -4.50 17.40 -12.56
C ASP A 77 -4.29 15.90 -12.83
N ALA A 78 -3.03 15.52 -13.11
CA ALA A 78 -2.69 14.13 -13.40
C ALA A 78 -3.02 13.23 -12.21
N LEU A 79 -2.67 13.64 -10.99
CA LEU A 79 -2.95 12.88 -9.79
C LEU A 79 -4.46 12.70 -9.58
N THR A 80 -5.26 13.75 -9.78
CA THR A 80 -6.71 13.70 -9.66
C THR A 80 -7.32 12.70 -10.64
N ILE A 81 -6.92 12.75 -11.91
CA ILE A 81 -7.41 11.85 -12.95
C ILE A 81 -6.98 10.40 -12.68
N ILE A 82 -5.70 10.19 -12.35
CA ILE A 82 -5.15 8.87 -12.04
C ILE A 82 -5.84 8.25 -10.82
N MET A 83 -5.99 8.99 -9.73
CA MET A 83 -6.62 8.47 -8.51
C MET A 83 -8.09 8.15 -8.75
N ARG A 84 -8.79 8.97 -9.54
CA ARG A 84 -10.14 8.63 -10.00
C ARG A 84 -10.14 7.31 -10.75
N ARG A 85 -9.21 7.10 -11.70
CA ARG A 85 -9.13 5.87 -12.48
C ARG A 85 -8.82 4.64 -11.61
N ILE A 86 -7.88 4.74 -10.68
CA ILE A 86 -7.56 3.67 -9.72
C ILE A 86 -8.79 3.31 -8.88
N ASN A 87 -9.54 4.32 -8.41
CA ASN A 87 -10.73 4.10 -7.58
C ASN A 87 -11.93 3.56 -8.35
N SER A 88 -12.06 3.92 -9.63
CA SER A 88 -13.06 3.36 -10.53
C SER A 88 -12.75 1.92 -10.93
N GLY A 89 -11.47 1.51 -10.86
CA GLY A 89 -11.02 0.17 -11.17
C GLY A 89 -11.40 -0.27 -12.59
N ASP A 90 -12.05 -1.44 -12.67
CA ASP A 90 -12.44 -2.12 -13.91
C ASP A 90 -13.67 -1.48 -14.59
N ASP A 91 -14.23 -0.40 -14.04
CA ASP A 91 -15.41 0.26 -14.62
C ASP A 91 -15.08 0.89 -15.98
N GLU A 92 -15.50 0.23 -17.06
CA GLU A 92 -15.36 0.69 -18.43
C GLU A 92 -16.22 1.94 -18.74
N HIS A 93 -17.22 2.23 -17.90
CA HIS A 93 -18.07 3.41 -18.02
C HIS A 93 -17.57 4.60 -17.21
N ALA A 94 -16.48 4.43 -16.44
CA ALA A 94 -15.89 5.52 -15.70
C ALA A 94 -15.41 6.63 -16.64
N ALA A 95 -15.88 7.86 -16.39
CA ALA A 95 -15.53 8.98 -17.25
C ALA A 95 -14.00 9.20 -17.26
N ASN A 96 -13.46 9.25 -18.46
CA ASN A 96 -12.04 9.39 -18.74
C ASN A 96 -11.85 10.54 -19.75
N PRO A 97 -10.71 11.27 -19.73
CA PRO A 97 -10.49 12.33 -20.69
C PRO A 97 -10.61 11.84 -22.13
N GLU A 98 -11.26 12.64 -22.96
CA GLU A 98 -11.52 12.31 -24.36
C GLU A 98 -10.19 12.12 -25.12
N GLY A 99 -10.12 11.07 -25.93
CA GLY A 99 -8.93 10.75 -26.73
C GLY A 99 -7.75 10.14 -25.95
N VAL A 100 -7.88 9.90 -24.65
CA VAL A 100 -6.86 9.20 -23.86
C VAL A 100 -7.31 7.76 -23.63
N PRO A 101 -6.58 6.71 -24.07
CA PRO A 101 -6.90 5.35 -23.70
C PRO A 101 -6.75 5.15 -22.18
N ALA A 102 -7.78 4.62 -21.53
CA ALA A 102 -7.76 4.35 -20.09
C ALA A 102 -7.45 2.87 -19.83
N PRO A 103 -6.26 2.52 -19.30
CA PRO A 103 -5.99 1.15 -18.87
C PRO A 103 -6.83 0.82 -17.63
N ASN A 104 -7.00 -0.47 -17.34
CA ASN A 104 -7.53 -0.87 -16.04
C ASN A 104 -6.44 -0.64 -14.98
N LEU A 105 -6.68 0.30 -14.06
CA LEU A 105 -5.75 0.57 -12.94
C LEU A 105 -6.30 0.08 -11.60
N ALA A 106 -7.27 -0.83 -11.60
CA ALA A 106 -7.60 -1.56 -10.39
C ALA A 106 -6.38 -2.30 -9.87
N ILE A 107 -6.17 -2.22 -8.56
CA ILE A 107 -5.10 -2.98 -7.91
C ILE A 107 -5.38 -4.49 -8.13
N PRO A 108 -4.45 -5.25 -8.74
CA PRO A 108 -4.64 -6.67 -9.03
C PRO A 108 -4.92 -7.50 -7.77
N HIS A 109 -5.71 -8.56 -7.92
CA HIS A 109 -6.16 -9.35 -6.77
C HIS A 109 -4.99 -10.03 -6.06
N GLU A 110 -4.06 -10.61 -6.81
CA GLU A 110 -2.84 -11.22 -6.32
C GLU A 110 -1.98 -10.25 -5.52
N ALA A 111 -1.84 -8.99 -5.97
CA ALA A 111 -1.11 -7.97 -5.24
C ALA A 111 -1.80 -7.58 -3.92
N LYS A 112 -3.14 -7.58 -3.89
CA LYS A 112 -3.92 -7.38 -2.64
C LYS A 112 -3.70 -8.52 -1.65
N VAL A 113 -3.80 -9.77 -2.12
CA VAL A 113 -3.67 -10.97 -1.28
C VAL A 113 -2.26 -11.05 -0.69
N ASP A 114 -1.24 -10.95 -1.54
CA ASP A 114 0.15 -11.04 -1.10
C ASP A 114 0.57 -9.85 -0.24
N GLY A 115 0.04 -8.65 -0.52
CA GLY A 115 0.21 -7.49 0.34
C GLY A 115 -0.40 -7.70 1.72
N ALA A 116 -1.61 -8.26 1.79
CA ALA A 116 -2.26 -8.59 3.06
C ALA A 116 -1.48 -9.66 3.84
N ASP A 117 -0.92 -10.65 3.16
CA ASP A 117 -0.10 -11.68 3.80
C ASP A 117 1.25 -11.14 4.29
N ALA A 118 1.87 -10.21 3.56
CA ALA A 118 3.04 -9.48 4.04
C ALA A 118 2.71 -8.69 5.32
N VAL A 119 1.55 -8.02 5.36
CA VAL A 119 1.08 -7.31 6.57
C VAL A 119 0.90 -8.29 7.73
N LYS A 120 0.20 -9.42 7.54
CA LYS A 120 0.00 -10.43 8.59
C LYS A 120 1.34 -10.95 9.14
N LYS A 121 2.28 -11.26 8.25
CA LYS A 121 3.62 -11.75 8.60
C LYS A 121 4.39 -10.74 9.46
N GLU A 122 4.38 -9.47 9.06
CA GLU A 122 5.10 -8.42 9.79
C GLU A 122 4.39 -8.05 11.11
N LEU A 123 3.06 -8.05 11.14
CA LEU A 123 2.28 -7.87 12.37
C LEU A 123 2.61 -8.94 13.42
N ALA A 124 2.78 -10.19 12.99
CA ALA A 124 3.17 -11.28 13.91
C ALA A 124 4.54 -11.03 14.60
N THR A 125 5.39 -10.17 14.05
CA THR A 125 6.68 -9.80 14.68
C THR A 125 6.53 -8.74 15.76
N VAL A 126 5.53 -7.86 15.65
CA VAL A 126 5.34 -6.69 16.52
C VAL A 126 4.15 -6.83 17.48
N VAL A 127 3.27 -7.80 17.28
CA VAL A 127 2.11 -8.05 18.15
C VAL A 127 2.39 -9.22 19.09
N LYS A 128 2.19 -9.01 20.40
CA LYS A 128 2.05 -10.12 21.35
C LYS A 128 0.56 -10.41 21.55
N ALA A 129 0.08 -11.54 21.02
CA ALA A 129 -1.19 -12.09 21.47
C ALA A 129 -1.00 -12.62 22.90
N LYS A 130 -1.81 -12.15 23.86
CA LYS A 130 -1.89 -12.83 25.16
C LYS A 130 -2.43 -14.25 24.91
N LYS A 131 -1.65 -15.25 25.34
CA LYS A 131 -2.14 -16.62 25.55
C LYS A 131 -3.07 -16.65 26.75
#